data_AF-A0A7R9WF98-F1
#
_entry.id   AF-A0A7R9WF98-F1
#
_cell.length_a   1.000
_cell.length_b   1.000
_cell.length_c   1.000
_cell.angle_alpha   90.00
_cell.angle_beta   90.00
_cell.angle_gamma   90.00
#
_symmetry.space_group_name_H-M   'P 1'
#
loop_
_entity.id
_entity.type
_entity.pdbx_description
1 polymer ?
#
loop_
_entity_poly.entity_id
_entity_poly.type
_entity_poly.pdbx_seq_one_letter_code
_entity_poly.pdbx_strand_id
1 'polypeptide(L)'
;MTLGLVCGQIGAVSPIGPLVPYLLGSWVGFSWGCIGFWKRAKMQTMICARRYPKILAHALLVHHNIEVPREVVDASHRQEVEGKEVLEHWICNGGLGRLSFAILAVQDCKEDVDEMRRDERQKIMDEERETSQ
;
A
#
# COMPACT_ATOMS: atom_id res chain seq x y z
N MET A 1 6.43 9.11 39.07
CA MET A 1 6.71 10.37 38.36
C MET A 1 8.10 10.89 38.74
N THR A 2 9.19 10.26 38.28
CA THR A 2 10.56 10.72 38.61
C THR A 2 11.61 10.34 37.56
N LEU A 3 11.23 9.91 36.35
CA LEU A 3 12.15 9.68 35.23
C LEU A 3 12.29 10.89 34.29
N GLY A 4 11.68 12.03 34.63
CA GLY A 4 11.68 13.24 33.79
C GLY A 4 12.76 14.28 34.12
N LEU A 5 13.56 14.09 35.17
CA LEU A 5 14.44 15.14 35.70
C LEU A 5 15.92 15.02 35.33
N VAL A 6 16.39 13.89 34.80
CA VAL A 6 17.82 13.67 34.52
C VAL A 6 18.23 14.09 33.10
N CYS A 7 17.27 14.26 32.17
CA CYS A 7 17.58 14.77 30.82
C CYS A 7 17.79 16.29 30.74
N GLY A 8 17.64 17.03 31.84
CA GLY A 8 17.70 18.49 31.85
C GLY A 8 19.10 19.12 31.85
N GLN A 9 20.17 18.35 32.12
CA GLN A 9 21.49 18.94 32.39
C GLN A 9 22.55 18.78 31.28
N ILE A 10 22.30 17.97 30.24
CA ILE A 10 23.25 17.84 29.11
C ILE A 10 22.92 18.84 27.97
N GLY A 11 21.77 19.52 28.02
CA GLY A 11 21.33 20.45 26.97
C GLY A 11 21.81 21.89 27.10
N ALA A 12 22.53 22.27 28.16
CA ALA A 12 22.74 23.67 28.53
C ALA A 12 24.05 24.31 28.01
N VAL A 13 24.70 23.75 26.97
CA VAL A 13 25.95 24.33 26.41
C VAL A 13 25.85 24.71 24.93
N SER A 14 24.64 24.79 24.37
CA SER A 14 24.44 25.35 23.02
C SER A 14 23.32 26.39 23.05
N PRO A 15 23.47 27.57 22.40
CA PRO A 15 22.51 28.68 22.49
C PRO A 15 21.24 28.44 21.66
N ILE A 16 20.97 27.19 21.27
CA ILE A 16 19.82 26.78 20.47
C ILE A 16 18.94 25.95 21.41
N GLY A 17 17.89 26.58 21.94
CA GLY A 17 17.08 26.08 23.06
C GLY A 17 16.30 24.76 22.83
N PRO A 18 15.24 24.49 23.64
CA PRO A 18 14.51 23.21 23.69
C PRO A 18 13.79 22.81 22.38
N LEU A 19 13.92 23.60 21.31
CA LEU A 19 13.40 23.30 19.99
C LEU A 19 14.01 22.02 19.37
N VAL A 20 15.31 21.79 19.56
CA VAL A 20 16.04 20.69 18.91
C VAL A 20 15.54 19.29 19.34
N PRO A 21 15.37 18.97 20.64
CA PRO A 21 14.84 17.67 21.05
C PRO A 21 13.36 17.48 20.67
N TYR A 22 12.54 18.54 20.64
CA TYR A 22 11.16 18.45 20.14
C TYR A 22 11.09 18.22 18.63
N LEU A 23 11.95 18.89 17.86
CA LEU A 23 12.05 18.69 16.42
C LEU A 23 12.56 17.28 16.10
N LEU A 24 13.62 16.80 16.76
CA LEU A 24 14.15 15.45 16.57
C LEU A 24 13.17 14.38 17.04
N GLY A 25 12.51 14.56 18.19
CA GLY A 25 11.47 13.65 18.68
C GLY A 25 10.28 13.56 17.72
N SER A 26 9.83 14.70 17.17
CA SER A 26 8.78 14.75 16.16
C SER A 26 9.22 14.12 14.84
N TRP A 27 10.49 14.28 14.45
CA TRP A 27 11.05 13.69 13.23
C TRP A 27 11.16 12.17 13.31
N VAL A 28 11.60 11.64 14.45
CA VAL A 28 11.70 10.20 14.69
C VAL A 28 10.30 9.56 14.77
N GLY A 29 9.37 10.20 15.48
CA GLY A 29 7.97 9.75 15.54
C GLY A 29 7.29 9.76 14.17
N PHE A 30 7.46 10.84 13.40
CA PHE A 30 6.94 10.96 12.04
C PHE A 30 7.55 9.90 11.11
N SER A 31 8.88 9.73 11.15
CA SER A 31 9.58 8.73 10.33
C SER A 31 9.11 7.31 10.65
N TRP A 32 8.91 6.99 11.94
CA TRP A 32 8.38 5.69 12.36
C TRP A 32 6.95 5.47 11.87
N GLY A 33 6.10 6.50 11.97
CA GLY A 33 4.74 6.49 11.44
C GLY A 33 4.70 6.27 9.92
N CYS A 34 5.55 6.98 9.17
CA CYS A 34 5.66 6.83 7.72
C CYS A 34 6.12 5.43 7.33
N ILE A 35 7.11 4.84 8.02
CA ILE A 35 7.56 3.47 7.75
C ILE A 35 6.44 2.46 8.01
N GLY A 36 5.70 2.61 9.10
CA GLY A 36 4.57 1.74 9.44
C GLY A 36 3.44 1.83 8.40
N PHE A 37 3.09 3.05 8.00
CA PHE A 37 2.12 3.30 6.93
C PHE A 37 2.57 2.69 5.60
N TRP A 38 3.82 2.93 5.21
CA TRP A 38 4.39 2.42 3.96
C TRP A 38 4.33 0.90 3.87
N LYS A 39 4.69 0.20 4.96
CA LYS A 39 4.59 -1.27 5.02
C LYS A 39 3.16 -1.76 4.83
N ARG A 40 2.18 -1.12 5.47
CA ARG A 40 0.75 -1.49 5.33
C ARG A 40 0.24 -1.20 3.92
N ALA A 41 0.55 -0.03 3.38
CA ALA A 41 0.15 0.36 2.02
C ALA A 41 0.76 -0.58 0.97
N LYS A 42 2.05 -0.92 1.10
CA LYS A 42 2.70 -1.93 0.26
C LYS A 42 1.96 -3.27 0.34
N MET A 43 1.69 -3.78 1.53
CA MET A 43 1.00 -5.06 1.70
C MET A 43 -0.39 -5.06 1.04
N GLN A 44 -1.20 -4.02 1.25
CA GLN A 44 -2.50 -3.88 0.60
C GLN A 44 -2.38 -3.84 -0.93
N THR A 45 -1.35 -3.14 -1.42
CA THR A 45 -1.08 -3.04 -2.85
C THR A 45 -0.78 -4.40 -3.47
N MET A 46 0.04 -5.23 -2.81
CA MET A 46 0.34 -6.58 -3.30
C MET A 46 -0.91 -7.47 -3.33
N ILE A 47 -1.75 -7.38 -2.30
CA ILE A 47 -3.01 -8.12 -2.24
C ILE A 47 -3.94 -7.71 -3.40
N CYS A 48 -4.04 -6.41 -3.66
CA CYS A 48 -4.86 -5.88 -4.76
C CYS A 48 -4.29 -6.31 -6.12
N ALA A 49 -2.98 -6.20 -6.31
CA ALA A 49 -2.30 -6.63 -7.53
C ALA A 49 -2.52 -8.13 -7.83
N ARG A 50 -2.60 -8.96 -6.79
CA ARG A 50 -2.86 -10.40 -6.93
C ARG A 50 -4.32 -10.73 -7.21
N ARG A 51 -5.25 -10.00 -6.60
CA ARG A 51 -6.69 -10.31 -6.67
C ARG A 51 -7.40 -9.64 -7.85
N TYR A 52 -7.04 -8.41 -8.17
CA TYR A 52 -7.65 -7.60 -9.23
C TYR A 52 -6.59 -6.95 -10.14
N PRO A 53 -5.74 -7.75 -10.82
CA PRO A 53 -4.63 -7.22 -11.61
C PRO A 53 -5.06 -6.33 -12.78
N LYS A 54 -6.20 -6.64 -13.42
CA LYS A 54 -6.70 -5.87 -14.56
C LYS A 54 -7.13 -4.45 -14.19
N ILE A 55 -7.76 -4.30 -13.03
CA ILE A 55 -8.26 -3.00 -12.56
C ILE A 55 -7.10 -2.15 -12.10
N LEU A 56 -6.14 -2.75 -11.38
CA LEU A 56 -4.94 -2.03 -10.99
C LEU A 56 -4.12 -1.59 -12.21
N ALA A 57 -3.97 -2.44 -13.23
CA ALA A 57 -3.29 -2.06 -14.47
C ALA A 57 -4.03 -0.95 -15.23
N HIS A 58 -5.38 -0.98 -15.21
CA HIS A 58 -6.19 0.08 -15.80
C HIS A 58 -6.02 1.40 -15.05
N ALA A 59 -6.07 1.39 -13.72
CA ALA A 59 -5.87 2.58 -12.89
C ALA A 59 -4.47 3.18 -13.09
N LEU A 60 -3.43 2.34 -13.15
CA LEU A 60 -2.06 2.77 -13.44
C LEU A 60 -1.94 3.47 -14.81
N LEU A 61 -2.63 2.96 -15.83
CA LEU A 61 -2.63 3.55 -17.16
C LEU A 61 -3.41 4.87 -17.18
N VAL A 62 -4.62 4.90 -16.62
CA VAL A 62 -5.52 6.07 -16.70
C VAL A 62 -5.06 7.23 -15.83
N HIS A 63 -4.69 6.97 -14.58
CA HIS A 63 -4.39 8.04 -13.61
C HIS A 63 -2.92 8.45 -13.57
N HIS A 64 -2.01 7.55 -13.97
CA HIS A 64 -0.58 7.78 -13.87
C HIS A 64 0.17 7.63 -15.19
N ASN A 65 -0.52 7.29 -16.28
CA ASN A 65 0.06 7.08 -17.61
C ASN A 65 1.21 6.04 -17.58
N ILE A 66 1.08 5.03 -16.72
CA ILE A 66 2.04 3.94 -16.59
C ILE A 66 1.50 2.72 -17.32
N GLU A 67 2.15 2.38 -18.42
CA GLU A 67 1.80 1.19 -19.20
C GLU A 67 2.38 -0.07 -18.55
N VAL A 68 1.48 -0.95 -18.10
CA VAL A 68 1.83 -2.28 -17.63
C VAL A 68 1.77 -3.25 -18.80
N PRO A 69 2.82 -4.06 -19.06
CA PRO A 69 2.79 -5.04 -20.14
C PRO A 69 1.60 -6.01 -19.98
N ARG A 70 0.84 -6.23 -21.06
CA ARG A 70 -0.35 -7.11 -21.03
C ARG A 70 -0.03 -8.53 -20.58
N GLU A 71 1.14 -9.03 -20.97
CA GLU A 71 1.64 -10.36 -20.58
C GLU A 71 1.73 -10.52 -19.05
N VAL A 72 2.13 -9.46 -18.34
CA VAL A 72 2.24 -9.43 -16.88
C VAL A 72 0.86 -9.43 -16.23
N VAL A 73 -0.08 -8.67 -16.80
CA VAL A 73 -1.47 -8.60 -16.32
C VAL A 73 -2.18 -9.95 -16.51
N ASP A 74 -2.00 -10.57 -17.67
CA ASP A 74 -2.61 -11.86 -18.00
C ASP A 74 -2.00 -13.00 -17.19
N ALA A 75 -0.67 -13.00 -16.97
CA ALA A 75 0.00 -13.96 -16.10
C ALA A 75 -0.54 -13.85 -14.66
N SER A 76 -0.72 -12.64 -14.14
CA SER A 76 -1.33 -12.41 -12.82
C SER A 76 -2.78 -12.86 -12.75
N HIS A 77 -3.57 -12.64 -13.79
CA HIS A 77 -4.96 -13.03 -13.81
C HIS A 77 -5.14 -14.55 -13.84
N ARG A 78 -4.28 -15.26 -14.58
CA ARG A 78 -4.29 -16.73 -14.68
C ARG A 78 -3.58 -17.42 -13.49
N GLN A 79 -2.97 -16.64 -12.59
CA GLN A 79 -2.09 -17.15 -11.53
C GLN A 79 -0.99 -18.09 -12.07
N GLU A 80 -0.51 -17.83 -13.29
CA GLU A 80 0.58 -18.60 -13.89
C GLU A 80 1.91 -18.12 -13.28
N VAL A 81 2.32 -18.77 -12.18
CA VAL A 81 3.58 -18.46 -11.48
C VAL A 81 4.78 -19.19 -12.11
N GLU A 82 4.55 -20.16 -13.00
CA GLU A 82 5.62 -20.89 -13.68
C GLU A 82 6.29 -20.04 -14.76
N GLY A 83 7.35 -19.33 -14.36
CA GLY A 83 8.31 -18.69 -15.27
C GLY A 83 7.88 -17.34 -15.87
N LYS A 84 6.70 -16.82 -15.54
CA LYS A 84 6.21 -15.52 -16.01
C LYS A 84 6.26 -14.45 -14.92
N GLU A 85 6.59 -13.22 -15.32
CA GLU A 85 6.55 -12.07 -14.41
C GLU A 85 5.09 -11.71 -14.13
N VAL A 86 4.66 -11.87 -12.87
CA VAL A 86 3.36 -11.41 -12.37
C VAL A 86 3.43 -9.95 -11.92
N LEU A 87 2.30 -9.26 -11.92
CA LEU A 87 2.15 -7.85 -11.58
C LEU A 87 2.82 -7.47 -10.26
N GLU A 88 2.73 -8.34 -9.24
CA GLU A 88 3.42 -8.16 -7.96
C GLU A 88 4.94 -8.04 -8.13
N HIS A 89 5.54 -8.93 -8.93
CA HIS A 89 6.97 -8.91 -9.23
C HIS A 89 7.35 -7.68 -10.08
N TRP A 90 6.55 -7.35 -11.08
CA TRP A 90 6.79 -6.18 -11.93
C TRP A 90 6.78 -4.85 -11.14
N ILE A 91 5.89 -4.74 -10.15
CA ILE A 91 5.84 -3.61 -9.22
C ILE A 91 7.10 -3.57 -8.35
N CYS A 92 7.50 -4.71 -7.75
CA CYS A 92 8.70 -4.82 -6.92
C CYS A 92 9.99 -4.50 -7.69
N ASN A 93 10.11 -4.98 -8.93
CA ASN A 93 11.29 -4.81 -9.78
C ASN A 93 11.48 -3.35 -10.22
N GLY A 94 10.41 -2.55 -10.26
CA GLY A 94 10.46 -1.13 -10.60
C GLY A 94 10.90 -0.20 -9.48
N GLY A 95 11.30 -0.74 -8.32
CA GLY A 95 11.78 0.02 -7.18
C GLY A 95 10.70 0.92 -6.54
N LEU A 96 11.16 2.00 -5.91
CA LEU A 96 10.27 2.92 -5.19
C LEU A 96 9.26 3.62 -6.11
N GLY A 97 9.62 3.92 -7.36
CA GLY A 97 8.74 4.62 -8.30
C GLY A 97 7.49 3.83 -8.60
N ARG A 98 7.63 2.62 -9.19
CA ARG A 98 6.48 1.77 -9.52
C ARG A 98 5.67 1.38 -8.29
N LEU A 99 6.33 1.11 -7.17
CA LEU A 99 5.64 0.82 -5.92
C LEU A 99 4.80 2.00 -5.43
N SER A 100 5.32 3.23 -5.50
CA SER A 100 4.58 4.44 -5.10
C SER A 100 3.33 4.63 -5.95
N PHE A 101 3.47 4.54 -7.28
CA PHE A 101 2.33 4.68 -8.19
C PHE A 101 1.35 3.53 -8.07
N ALA A 102 1.80 2.31 -7.80
CA ALA A 102 0.91 1.18 -7.51
C ALA A 102 0.13 1.41 -6.21
N ILE A 103 0.76 1.95 -5.17
CA ILE A 103 0.08 2.33 -3.93
C ILE A 103 -0.98 3.40 -4.18
N LEU A 104 -0.66 4.43 -4.96
CA LEU A 104 -1.61 5.49 -5.32
C LEU A 104 -2.77 4.93 -6.16
N ALA A 105 -2.48 4.15 -7.20
CA ALA A 105 -3.50 3.53 -8.03
C ALA A 105 -4.45 2.63 -7.23
N VAL A 106 -3.96 1.92 -6.22
CA VAL A 106 -4.81 1.12 -5.31
C VAL A 106 -5.68 2.00 -4.40
N GLN A 107 -5.20 3.18 -4.02
CA GLN A 107 -6.01 4.14 -3.28
C GLN A 107 -7.11 4.73 -4.17
N ASP A 108 -6.80 5.02 -5.43
CA ASP A 108 -7.74 5.57 -6.39
C ASP A 108 -8.83 4.55 -6.79
N CYS A 109 -8.46 3.28 -6.99
CA CYS A 109 -9.42 2.22 -7.34
C CYS A 109 -10.06 1.54 -6.13
N LYS A 110 -9.89 2.09 -4.92
CA LYS A 110 -10.37 1.44 -3.69
C LYS A 110 -11.89 1.31 -3.67
N GLU A 111 -12.60 2.35 -4.10
CA GLU A 111 -14.07 2.34 -4.18
C GLU A 111 -14.54 1.28 -5.18
N ASP A 112 -13.96 1.24 -6.39
CA ASP A 112 -14.29 0.25 -7.42
C ASP A 112 -14.08 -1.19 -6.93
N VAL A 113 -12.96 -1.43 -6.23
CA VAL A 113 -12.66 -2.75 -5.65
C VAL A 113 -13.63 -3.12 -4.53
N ASP A 114 -14.01 -2.17 -3.68
CA ASP A 114 -14.98 -2.40 -2.61
C ASP A 114 -16.39 -2.64 -3.14
N GLU A 115 -16.79 -1.96 -4.23
CA GLU A 115 -18.06 -2.16 -4.92
C GLU A 115 -18.14 -3.56 -5.55
N MET A 116 -17.15 -3.95 -6.36
CA MET A 116 -17.08 -5.30 -6.93
C MET A 116 -17.10 -6.40 -5.85
N ARG A 117 -16.45 -6.15 -4.71
CA ARG A 117 -16.41 -7.13 -3.62
C ARG A 117 -17.77 -7.29 -2.94
N ARG A 118 -18.59 -6.23 -2.91
CA ARG A 118 -19.97 -6.29 -2.42
C ARG A 118 -20.83 -7.09 -3.41
N ASP A 119 -20.68 -6.83 -4.71
CA ASP A 119 -21.38 -7.56 -5.76
C ASP A 119 -21.05 -9.06 -5.74
N GLU A 120 -19.77 -9.43 -5.58
CA GLU A 120 -19.35 -10.83 -5.43
C GLU A 120 -20.00 -11.50 -4.21
N ARG A 121 -20.02 -10.81 -3.06
CA ARG A 121 -20.64 -11.37 -1.84
C ARG A 121 -22.14 -11.56 -2.00
N GLN A 122 -22.80 -10.65 -2.69
CA GLN A 122 -24.24 -10.70 -2.87
C GLN A 122 -24.63 -11.86 -3.79
N LYS A 123 -23.88 -12.08 -4.88
CA LYS A 123 -24.06 -13.24 -5.76
C LYS A 123 -23.92 -14.58 -5.03
N ILE A 124 -22.91 -14.71 -4.17
CA ILE A 124 -22.71 -15.94 -3.38
C ILE A 124 -23.89 -16.16 -2.42
N MET A 125 -24.36 -15.10 -1.75
CA MET A 125 -25.53 -15.19 -0.87
C MET A 125 -26.82 -15.59 -1.63
N ASP A 126 -27.00 -15.07 -2.84
CA ASP A 126 -28.15 -15.38 -3.68
C ASP A 126 -28.07 -16.85 -4.19
N GLU A 127 -26.90 -17.33 -4.60
CA GLU A 127 -26.66 -18.72 -5.02
C GLU A 127 -26.86 -19.73 -3.87
N GLU A 128 -26.41 -19.42 -2.65
CA GLU A 128 -26.65 -20.26 -1.46
C GLU A 128 -28.13 -20.33 -1.06
N ARG A 129 -28.88 -19.26 -1.37
CA ARG A 129 -30.32 -19.18 -1.10
C ARG A 129 -31.15 -19.97 -2.10
N GLU A 130 -30.71 -20.02 -3.35
CA GLU A 130 -31.32 -20.83 -4.42
C GLU A 130 -31.03 -22.33 -4.26
N THR A 131 -29.88 -22.71 -3.71
CA THR A 131 -29.53 -24.12 -3.45
C THR A 131 -30.14 -24.70 -2.16
N SER A 132 -30.73 -23.85 -1.31
CA SER A 132 -31.42 -24.25 -0.08
C SER A 132 -32.95 -24.40 -0.23
N GLN A 133 -33.48 -24.29 -1.46
CA GLN A 133 -34.86 -24.59 -1.83
C GLN A 133 -34.94 -25.91 -2.61
#